data_AF-A0AA89BS85-F1
#
_entry.id   AF-A0AA89BS85-F1
#
_cell.length_a   1.000
_cell.length_b   1.000
_cell.length_c   1.000
_cell.angle_alpha   90.00
_cell.angle_beta   90.00
_cell.angle_gamma   90.00
#
_symmetry.space_group_name_H-M   'P 1'
#
loop_
_entity.id
_entity.type
_entity.pdbx_description
1 polymer ?
#
loop_
_entity_poly.entity_id
_entity_poly.type
_entity_poly.pdbx_seq_one_letter_code
_entity_poly.pdbx_strand_id
1 'polypeptide(L)'
;FIKWPSSDEQSKIKESFYRVYKFPGVIGAIDGTHVPIQAPTVDEPAYVNRKGWHSINVQAVCDDQGKFLNIEAKWPGSTHDAHIFRASDLCLHLVMHHKQLQDGILLGDSGYPCRPFLLTPYLRPATTNQERYNGAHVKARCVIERAFGWLKRRFHCLHTEYV
;
A
#
# COMPACT_ATOMS: atom_id res chain seq x y z
N PHE A 1 -3.36 5.11 18.15
CA PHE A 1 -4.32 5.12 17.02
C PHE A 1 -3.55 5.26 15.71
N ILE A 2 -4.11 4.76 14.61
CA ILE A 2 -3.55 4.96 13.26
C ILE A 2 -3.95 6.36 12.81
N LYS A 3 -3.00 7.12 12.27
CA LYS A 3 -3.18 8.52 11.85
C LYS A 3 -2.17 8.85 10.76
N TRP A 4 -2.62 9.60 9.75
CA TRP A 4 -1.73 10.15 8.74
C TRP A 4 -0.67 11.09 9.38
N PRO A 5 0.62 10.93 9.07
CA PRO A 5 1.70 11.69 9.70
C PRO A 5 1.64 13.18 9.38
N SER A 6 2.04 14.02 10.34
CA SER A 6 2.28 15.46 10.12
C SER A 6 3.46 15.70 9.16
N SER A 7 3.64 16.93 8.69
CA SER A 7 4.78 17.30 7.83
C SER A 7 6.14 16.98 8.46
N ASP A 8 6.28 17.16 9.79
CA ASP A 8 7.51 16.84 10.53
C ASP A 8 7.74 15.34 10.65
N GLU A 9 6.67 14.55 10.85
CA GLU A 9 6.73 13.10 10.87
C GLU A 9 7.06 12.55 9.47
N GLN A 10 6.43 13.09 8.42
CA GLN A 10 6.74 12.76 7.03
C GLN A 10 8.19 13.06 6.67
N SER A 11 8.76 14.15 7.19
CA SER A 11 10.16 14.52 6.96
C SER A 11 11.12 13.48 7.56
N LYS A 12 10.85 13.02 8.80
CA LYS A 12 11.59 11.93 9.45
C LYS A 12 11.44 10.60 8.69
N ILE A 13 10.25 10.30 8.17
CA ILE A 13 9.99 9.10 7.35
C ILE A 13 10.82 9.14 6.06
N LYS A 14 10.88 10.30 5.35
CA LYS A 14 11.71 10.49 4.14
C LYS A 14 13.19 10.21 4.42
N GLU A 15 13.73 10.77 5.49
CA GLU A 15 15.11 10.53 5.93
C GLU A 15 15.36 9.05 6.26
N SER A 16 14.39 8.40 6.90
CA SER A 16 14.50 6.99 7.30
C SER A 16 14.46 6.04 6.11
N PHE A 17 13.50 6.21 5.19
CA PHE A 17 13.45 5.48 3.92
C PHE A 17 14.73 5.67 3.10
N TYR A 18 15.26 6.90 3.01
CA TYR A 18 16.51 7.14 2.29
C TYR A 18 17.70 6.48 3.00
N ARG A 19 17.77 6.53 4.34
CA ARG A 19 18.84 5.88 5.11
C ARG A 19 18.86 4.37 4.87
N VAL A 20 17.71 3.70 4.95
CA VAL A 20 17.57 2.24 4.86
C VAL A 20 17.59 1.73 3.41
N TYR A 21 16.77 2.30 2.52
CA TYR A 21 16.52 1.76 1.18
C TYR A 21 17.16 2.57 0.03
N LYS A 22 17.79 3.71 0.34
CA LYS A 22 18.38 4.66 -0.64
C LYS A 22 17.38 5.22 -1.66
N PHE A 23 16.08 5.19 -1.33
CA PHE A 23 15.02 5.79 -2.14
C PHE A 23 14.61 7.15 -1.52
N PRO A 24 14.79 8.29 -2.21
CA PRO A 24 14.52 9.62 -1.65
C PRO A 24 13.02 9.95 -1.66
N GLY A 25 12.59 10.82 -0.72
CA GLY A 25 11.26 11.45 -0.74
C GLY A 25 10.07 10.56 -0.33
N VAL A 26 10.30 9.29 0.03
CA VAL A 26 9.23 8.35 0.39
C VAL A 26 8.58 8.69 1.73
N ILE A 27 7.26 8.83 1.75
CA ILE A 27 6.44 9.02 2.96
C ILE A 27 5.66 7.77 3.37
N GLY A 28 5.72 6.70 2.57
CA GLY A 28 5.21 5.38 2.90
C GLY A 28 5.18 4.42 1.71
N ALA A 29 4.97 3.14 2.01
CA ALA A 29 4.63 2.12 1.01
C ALA A 29 3.16 1.75 1.15
N ILE A 30 2.45 1.61 0.02
CA ILE A 30 1.01 1.30 -0.05
C ILE A 30 0.77 -0.02 -0.78
N ASP A 31 -0.10 -0.87 -0.23
CA ASP A 31 -0.48 -2.15 -0.82
C ASP A 31 -1.80 -2.67 -0.23
N GLY A 32 -2.38 -3.68 -0.88
CA GLY A 32 -3.58 -4.40 -0.45
C GLY A 32 -3.28 -5.72 0.27
N THR A 33 -4.16 -6.13 1.18
CA THR A 33 -4.19 -7.49 1.73
C THR A 33 -5.62 -7.96 1.93
N HIS A 34 -5.91 -9.17 1.46
CA HIS A 34 -7.18 -9.83 1.77
C HIS A 34 -7.19 -10.37 3.20
N VAL A 35 -8.29 -10.14 3.91
CA VAL A 35 -8.66 -10.76 5.20
C VAL A 35 -9.81 -11.73 4.93
N PRO A 36 -9.71 -13.03 5.31
CA PRO A 36 -10.77 -14.00 5.06
C PRO A 36 -12.04 -13.67 5.85
N ILE A 37 -13.19 -13.95 5.25
CA ILE A 37 -14.50 -13.90 5.91
C ILE A 37 -15.27 -15.18 5.57
N GLN A 38 -16.31 -15.47 6.37
CA GLN A 38 -17.34 -16.41 5.95
C GLN A 38 -18.11 -15.83 4.76
N ALA A 39 -18.58 -16.70 3.86
CA ALA A 39 -19.36 -16.30 2.70
C ALA A 39 -20.60 -15.47 3.14
N PRO A 40 -20.75 -14.22 2.68
CA PRO A 40 -21.91 -13.41 3.03
C PRO A 40 -23.14 -13.90 2.27
N THR A 41 -24.33 -13.74 2.87
CA THR A 41 -25.60 -14.16 2.25
C THR A 41 -26.17 -13.15 1.25
N VAL A 42 -25.58 -11.95 1.17
CA VAL A 42 -25.99 -10.85 0.29
C VAL A 42 -24.79 -10.41 -0.51
N ASP A 43 -24.96 -10.30 -1.83
CA ASP A 43 -23.92 -9.92 -2.79
C ASP A 43 -22.62 -10.76 -2.67
N GLU A 44 -22.80 -12.07 -2.44
CA GLU A 44 -21.75 -13.06 -2.26
C GLU A 44 -20.59 -12.95 -3.28
N PRO A 45 -20.84 -12.83 -4.61
CA PRO A 45 -19.77 -12.76 -5.60
C PRO A 45 -18.87 -11.53 -5.46
N ALA A 46 -19.36 -10.41 -4.91
CA ALA A 46 -18.54 -9.21 -4.71
C ALA A 46 -17.41 -9.44 -3.70
N TYR A 47 -17.55 -10.41 -2.79
CA TYR A 47 -16.54 -10.72 -1.78
C TYR A 47 -15.52 -11.78 -2.22
N VAL A 48 -15.76 -12.45 -3.34
CA VAL A 48 -14.81 -13.41 -3.93
C VAL A 48 -13.63 -12.65 -4.54
N ASN A 49 -12.42 -12.90 -4.05
CA ASN A 49 -11.21 -12.28 -4.60
C ASN A 49 -10.64 -13.05 -5.80
N ARG A 50 -9.58 -12.51 -6.42
CA ARG A 50 -8.88 -13.11 -7.57
C ARG A 50 -8.29 -14.52 -7.35
N LYS A 51 -8.33 -15.06 -6.12
CA LYS A 51 -7.93 -16.43 -5.76
C LYS A 51 -9.13 -17.36 -5.46
N GLY A 52 -10.37 -16.90 -5.66
CA GLY A 52 -11.57 -17.72 -5.55
C GLY A 52 -12.14 -17.91 -4.13
N TRP A 53 -11.75 -17.09 -3.15
CA TRP A 53 -12.26 -17.18 -1.78
C TRP A 53 -12.76 -15.83 -1.23
N HIS A 54 -13.68 -15.90 -0.26
CA HIS A 54 -14.36 -14.74 0.33
C HIS A 54 -13.46 -13.91 1.23
N SER A 55 -13.42 -12.61 0.99
CA SER A 55 -12.57 -11.70 1.77
C SER A 55 -13.09 -10.27 1.83
N ILE A 56 -12.60 -9.54 2.82
CA ILE A 56 -12.48 -8.07 2.75
C ILE A 56 -11.10 -7.77 2.19
N ASN A 57 -11.01 -6.89 1.18
CA ASN A 57 -9.74 -6.30 0.77
C ASN A 57 -9.42 -5.11 1.69
N VAL A 58 -8.27 -5.15 2.34
CA VAL A 58 -7.78 -4.12 3.26
C VAL A 58 -6.55 -3.46 2.64
N GLN A 59 -6.66 -2.19 2.29
CA GLN A 59 -5.52 -1.40 1.85
C GLN A 59 -4.87 -0.72 3.06
N ALA A 60 -3.55 -0.62 3.07
CA ALA A 60 -2.83 0.13 4.10
C ALA A 60 -1.61 0.84 3.54
N VAL A 61 -1.20 1.89 4.26
CA VAL A 61 0.11 2.55 4.09
C VAL A 61 0.94 2.33 5.35
N CYS A 62 2.24 2.03 5.21
CA CYS A 62 3.17 1.98 6.34
C CYS A 62 4.45 2.81 6.11
N ASP A 63 5.14 3.15 7.20
CA ASP A 63 6.48 3.73 7.18
C ASP A 63 7.59 2.69 6.92
N ASP A 64 8.86 3.12 6.99
CA ASP A 64 10.05 2.28 6.76
C ASP A 64 10.24 1.17 7.80
N GLN A 65 9.56 1.27 8.95
CA GLN A 65 9.54 0.29 10.02
C GLN A 65 8.30 -0.61 9.98
N GLY A 66 7.39 -0.43 9.02
CA GLY A 66 6.17 -1.21 8.88
C GLY A 66 5.04 -0.81 9.85
N LYS A 67 5.11 0.37 10.48
CA LYS A 67 4.01 0.91 11.29
C LYS A 67 2.95 1.48 10.35
N PHE A 68 1.70 1.05 10.50
CA PHE A 68 0.59 1.53 9.68
C PHE A 68 0.24 3.01 9.96
N LEU A 69 0.14 3.79 8.89
CA LEU A 69 -0.13 5.23 8.85
C LEU A 69 -1.56 5.54 8.41
N ASN A 70 -2.12 4.70 7.52
CA ASN A 70 -3.50 4.76 7.04
C ASN A 70 -3.98 3.34 6.72
N ILE A 71 -5.28 3.08 6.90
CA ILE A 71 -5.94 1.81 6.56
C ILE A 71 -7.35 2.08 5.99
N GLU A 72 -7.71 1.38 4.92
CA GLU A 72 -9.05 1.26 4.35
C GLU A 72 -9.48 -0.22 4.41
N ALA A 73 -10.34 -0.58 5.37
CA ALA A 73 -10.67 -1.98 5.71
C ALA A 73 -12.15 -2.36 5.49
N LYS A 74 -12.79 -1.77 4.48
CA LYS A 74 -14.25 -1.84 4.26
C LYS A 74 -14.67 -2.39 2.89
N TRP A 75 -13.73 -2.89 2.09
CA TRP A 75 -13.95 -3.16 0.67
C TRP A 75 -14.18 -4.65 0.37
N PRO A 76 -15.17 -5.01 -0.46
CA PRO A 76 -15.37 -6.39 -0.89
C PRO A 76 -14.14 -6.98 -1.59
N GLY A 77 -13.90 -8.29 -1.42
CA GLY A 77 -12.71 -8.99 -1.91
C GLY A 77 -12.44 -8.92 -3.41
N SER A 78 -13.46 -8.66 -4.26
CA SER A 78 -13.28 -8.41 -5.70
C SER A 78 -12.70 -7.02 -6.01
N THR A 79 -12.69 -6.09 -5.04
CA THR A 79 -12.29 -4.68 -5.26
C THR A 79 -10.79 -4.56 -5.51
N HIS A 80 -10.40 -4.00 -6.66
CA HIS A 80 -9.02 -3.67 -6.98
C HIS A 80 -8.46 -2.55 -6.09
N ASP A 81 -7.20 -2.65 -5.70
CA ASP A 81 -6.53 -1.71 -4.79
C ASP A 81 -6.48 -0.27 -5.33
N ALA A 82 -6.36 -0.11 -6.65
CA ALA A 82 -6.47 1.20 -7.32
C ALA A 82 -7.86 1.85 -7.20
N HIS A 83 -8.94 1.05 -7.08
CA HIS A 83 -10.28 1.58 -6.81
C HIS A 83 -10.36 2.03 -5.35
N ILE A 84 -9.91 1.19 -4.41
CA ILE A 84 -9.87 1.49 -2.97
C ILE A 84 -9.14 2.81 -2.72
N PHE A 85 -7.95 2.96 -3.29
CA PHE A 85 -7.15 4.17 -3.15
C PHE A 85 -7.89 5.40 -3.71
N ARG A 86 -8.42 5.32 -4.94
CA ARG A 86 -9.15 6.42 -5.57
C ARG A 86 -10.38 6.88 -4.77
N ALA A 87 -10.99 5.98 -4.02
CA ALA A 87 -12.15 6.26 -3.16
C ALA A 87 -11.80 6.55 -1.69
N SER A 88 -10.52 6.58 -1.33
CA SER A 88 -10.05 6.85 0.04
C SER A 88 -9.91 8.34 0.33
N ASP A 89 -10.11 8.71 1.60
CA ASP A 89 -9.82 10.07 2.10
C ASP A 89 -8.34 10.43 1.93
N LEU A 90 -7.46 9.43 1.92
CA LEU A 90 -6.02 9.61 1.67
C LEU A 90 -5.74 10.11 0.24
N CYS A 91 -6.38 9.54 -0.78
CA CYS A 91 -6.19 10.03 -2.15
C CYS A 91 -6.75 11.45 -2.31
N LEU A 92 -7.89 11.76 -1.68
CA LEU A 92 -8.43 13.12 -1.67
C LEU A 92 -7.43 14.10 -1.03
N HIS A 93 -6.89 13.76 0.15
CA HIS A 93 -5.88 14.56 0.85
C HIS A 93 -4.63 14.77 -0.02
N LEU A 94 -4.07 13.72 -0.63
CA LEU A 94 -2.89 13.83 -1.49
C LEU A 94 -3.16 14.70 -2.73
N VAL A 95 -4.32 14.57 -3.39
CA VAL A 95 -4.71 15.44 -4.52
C VAL A 95 -4.85 16.91 -4.10
N MET A 96 -5.41 17.18 -2.91
CA MET A 96 -5.59 18.54 -2.40
C MET A 96 -4.28 19.19 -1.95
N HIS A 97 -3.36 18.44 -1.35
CA HIS A 97 -2.20 19.00 -0.64
C HIS A 97 -0.84 18.79 -1.32
N HIS A 98 -0.65 17.78 -2.17
CA HIS A 98 0.62 17.59 -2.89
C HIS A 98 0.74 18.58 -4.06
N LYS A 99 1.69 19.51 -3.98
CA LYS A 99 2.01 20.52 -5.01
C LYS A 99 3.38 20.29 -5.64
N GLN A 100 4.31 19.67 -4.94
CA GLN A 100 5.71 19.53 -5.34
C GLN A 100 6.33 18.23 -4.81
N LEU A 101 7.41 17.76 -5.43
CA LEU A 101 8.07 16.49 -5.08
C LEU A 101 8.53 16.43 -3.59
N GLN A 102 8.84 17.59 -3.01
CA GLN A 102 9.25 17.75 -1.62
C GLN A 102 8.14 17.39 -0.63
N ASP A 103 6.87 17.44 -1.04
CA ASP A 103 5.73 17.09 -0.18
C ASP A 103 5.74 15.58 0.11
N GLY A 104 6.20 14.76 -0.85
CA GLY A 104 6.57 13.36 -0.66
C GLY A 104 5.76 12.39 -1.50
N ILE A 105 6.31 11.18 -1.65
CA ILE A 105 5.77 10.14 -2.53
C ILE A 105 5.44 8.85 -1.79
N LEU A 106 4.39 8.18 -2.24
CA LEU A 106 4.10 6.79 -1.91
C LEU A 106 4.71 5.85 -2.95
N LEU A 107 5.10 4.65 -2.51
CA LEU A 107 5.48 3.55 -3.39
C LEU A 107 4.35 2.50 -3.41
N GLY A 108 3.72 2.31 -4.57
CA GLY A 108 2.68 1.31 -4.79
C GLY A 108 3.11 0.23 -5.78
N ASP A 109 2.41 -0.89 -5.80
CA ASP A 109 2.61 -1.95 -6.79
C ASP A 109 2.18 -1.52 -8.21
N SER A 110 2.36 -2.41 -9.19
CA SER A 110 1.96 -2.18 -10.58
C SER A 110 0.44 -2.11 -10.83
N GLY A 111 -0.40 -2.51 -9.87
CA GLY A 111 -1.85 -2.39 -9.95
C GLY A 111 -2.34 -0.95 -9.75
N TYR A 112 -1.54 -0.10 -9.10
CA TYR A 112 -1.84 1.31 -8.94
C TYR A 112 -1.50 2.15 -10.19
N PRO A 113 -2.22 3.25 -10.43
CA PRO A 113 -1.84 4.20 -11.46
C PRO A 113 -0.73 5.12 -10.95
N CYS A 114 0.30 5.35 -11.78
CA CYS A 114 1.36 6.31 -11.45
C CYS A 114 0.80 7.75 -11.36
N ARG A 115 1.23 8.50 -10.34
CA ARG A 115 0.82 9.87 -10.00
C ARG A 115 2.01 10.64 -9.41
N PRO A 116 1.99 11.99 -9.37
CA PRO A 116 3.04 12.79 -8.74
C PRO A 116 3.36 12.38 -7.28
N PHE A 117 2.34 11.94 -6.53
CA PHE A 117 2.44 11.48 -5.13
C PHE A 117 2.42 9.95 -4.96
N LEU A 118 2.32 9.16 -6.03
CA LEU A 118 2.26 7.69 -5.98
C LEU A 118 3.02 7.12 -7.16
N LEU A 119 4.26 6.70 -6.90
CA LEU A 119 5.09 6.04 -7.90
C LEU A 119 4.79 4.55 -7.94
N THR A 120 4.96 3.94 -9.12
CA THR A 120 4.82 2.50 -9.38
C THR A 120 5.98 2.01 -10.27
N PRO A 121 6.28 0.71 -10.33
CA PRO A 121 7.37 0.19 -11.16
C PRO A 121 7.07 0.31 -12.67
N TYR A 122 8.12 0.44 -13.49
CA TYR A 122 7.99 0.28 -14.95
C TYR A 122 7.61 -1.16 -15.28
N LEU A 123 6.46 -1.37 -15.92
CA LEU A 123 5.97 -2.71 -16.32
C LEU A 123 6.90 -3.43 -17.31
N ARG A 124 7.58 -2.67 -18.17
CA ARG A 124 8.53 -3.16 -19.18
C ARG A 124 9.76 -2.23 -19.16
N PRO A 125 10.71 -2.44 -18.24
CA PRO A 125 11.93 -1.64 -18.20
C PRO A 125 12.75 -1.92 -19.47
N ALA A 126 13.09 -0.86 -20.21
CA ALA A 126 13.82 -0.92 -21.47
C ALA A 126 15.21 -0.26 -21.39
N THR A 127 15.58 0.29 -20.23
CA THR A 127 16.91 0.89 -19.99
C THR A 127 17.42 0.53 -18.61
N THR A 128 18.74 0.49 -18.44
CA THR A 128 19.41 0.23 -17.15
C THR A 128 18.98 1.20 -16.04
N ASN A 129 18.56 2.43 -16.38
CA ASN A 129 18.02 3.37 -15.40
C ASN A 129 16.62 2.96 -14.91
N GLN A 130 15.76 2.42 -15.78
CA GLN A 130 14.45 1.88 -15.40
C GLN A 130 14.59 0.59 -14.59
N GLU A 131 15.56 -0.27 -14.92
CA GLU A 131 15.90 -1.47 -14.14
C GLU A 131 16.41 -1.11 -12.74
N ARG A 132 17.35 -0.15 -12.63
CA ARG A 132 17.86 0.36 -11.35
C ARG A 132 16.74 0.98 -10.50
N TYR A 133 15.87 1.78 -11.12
CA TYR A 133 14.69 2.34 -10.46
C TYR A 133 13.77 1.23 -9.95
N ASN A 134 13.40 0.23 -10.77
CA ASN A 134 12.55 -0.88 -10.36
C ASN A 134 13.19 -1.68 -9.21
N GLY A 135 14.50 -1.94 -9.28
CA GLY A 135 15.24 -2.63 -8.23
C GLY A 135 15.28 -1.88 -6.90
N ALA A 136 15.40 -0.55 -6.92
CA ALA A 136 15.29 0.29 -5.72
C ALA A 136 13.85 0.37 -5.21
N HIS A 137 12.88 0.54 -6.12
CA HIS A 137 11.45 0.64 -5.84
C HIS A 137 10.96 -0.62 -5.11
N VAL A 138 11.20 -1.82 -5.67
CA VAL A 138 10.75 -3.08 -5.08
C VAL A 138 11.34 -3.26 -3.68
N LYS A 139 12.64 -3.03 -3.50
CA LYS A 139 13.31 -3.13 -2.19
C LYS A 139 12.70 -2.22 -1.13
N ALA A 140 12.37 -0.98 -1.50
CA ALA A 140 11.73 -0.02 -0.60
C ALA A 140 10.26 -0.37 -0.32
N ARG A 141 9.50 -0.76 -1.35
CA ARG A 141 8.07 -1.10 -1.22
C ARG A 141 7.83 -2.33 -0.35
N CYS A 142 8.66 -3.38 -0.42
CA CYS A 142 8.49 -4.64 0.32
C CYS A 142 8.36 -4.51 1.86
N VAL A 143 8.56 -3.32 2.45
CA VAL A 143 8.21 -3.04 3.85
C VAL A 143 6.72 -3.26 4.15
N ILE A 144 5.80 -2.92 3.24
CA ILE A 144 4.35 -3.09 3.46
C ILE A 144 3.94 -4.57 3.46
N GLU A 145 4.50 -5.37 2.55
CA GLU A 145 4.31 -6.82 2.50
C GLU A 145 4.81 -7.48 3.79
N ARG A 146 5.97 -7.03 4.31
CA ARG A 146 6.50 -7.45 5.60
C ARG A 146 5.61 -7.04 6.76
N ALA A 147 5.04 -5.83 6.73
CA ALA A 147 4.12 -5.33 7.76
C ALA A 147 2.85 -6.19 7.83
N PHE A 148 2.24 -6.52 6.68
CA PHE A 148 1.13 -7.47 6.61
C PHE A 148 1.54 -8.88 7.07
N GLY A 149 2.74 -9.34 6.71
CA GLY A 149 3.29 -10.61 7.19
C GLY A 149 3.53 -10.65 8.71
N TRP A 150 3.85 -9.53 9.36
CA TRP A 150 3.90 -9.43 10.83
C TRP A 150 2.51 -9.41 11.44
N LEU A 151 1.58 -8.63 10.88
CA LEU A 151 0.19 -8.54 11.33
C LEU A 151 -0.49 -9.92 11.33
N LYS A 152 -0.40 -10.66 10.22
CA LYS A 152 -1.02 -11.98 10.07
C LYS A 152 -0.38 -13.07 10.95
N ARG A 153 0.93 -12.98 11.23
CA ARG A 153 1.59 -13.85 12.22
C ARG A 153 1.18 -13.51 13.67
N ARG A 154 0.87 -12.25 13.97
CA ARG A 154 0.43 -11.81 15.31
C ARG A 154 -1.02 -12.15 15.60
N PHE A 155 -1.87 -12.14 14.56
CA PHE A 155 -3.30 -12.41 14.61
C PHE A 155 -3.66 -13.48 13.57
N HIS A 156 -3.57 -14.75 13.96
CA HIS A 156 -3.71 -15.90 13.05
C HIS A 156 -5.10 -16.00 12.38
N CYS A 157 -6.13 -15.37 12.95
CA CYS A 157 -7.45 -15.21 12.32
C CYS A 157 -7.44 -14.39 11.02
N LEU A 158 -6.36 -13.66 10.72
CA LEU A 158 -6.15 -12.96 9.45
C LEU A 158 -5.40 -13.82 8.41
N HIS A 159 -5.03 -15.05 8.78
CA HIS A 159 -4.31 -15.99 7.91
C HIS A 159 -5.28 -16.84 7.08
N THR A 160 -4.89 -17.18 5.86
CA THR A 160 -5.74 -17.92 4.89
C THR A 160 -5.65 -19.44 5.06
N GLU A 161 -5.20 -19.94 6.20
CA GLU A 161 -4.97 -21.39 6.45
C GLU A 161 -6.24 -22.16 6.84
N TYR A 162 -7.42 -21.55 6.72
CA TYR A 162 -8.72 -22.12 7.13
C TYR A 162 -9.84 -21.92 6.09
N VAL A 163 -9.49 -21.88 4.80
CA VAL A 163 -10.45 -21.95 3.67
C VAL A 163 -9.97 -23.02 2.69
#